data_AF-A0A1Y5KJK0-F1
#
_entry.id   AF-A0A1Y5KJK0-F1
#
_cell.length_a   1.000
_cell.length_b   1.000
_cell.length_c   1.000
_cell.angle_alpha   90.00
_cell.angle_beta   90.00
_cell.angle_gamma   90.00
#
_symmetry.space_group_name_H-M   'P 1'
#
loop_
_entity.id
_entity.type
_entity.pdbx_description
1 polymer ?
#
loop_
_entity_poly.entity_id
_entity_poly.type
_entity_poly.pdbx_seq_one_letter_code
_entity_poly.pdbx_strand_id
1 'polypeptide(L)'
;MNARTDKKRWLPQLGGAINALFLGLFSLATLYPFWYEAAASFSSSRAITSGEVMFWPVEFNIEAYKRLFEDGQLFISMKNTIWVTFVGTLLNIVLTILAAYPLSKKRLLGRSALLMFITFTMLFVSGLIPNFILVKYLGLMNSYWSLWLPALISTYNMFVMKTFMEGLPEEIEESAAIDGAGDWRILVQIIMPLCKPIVVALSLFYAVGWWNNYFQVMLYIGKSNKQTLMLKLYQMIRQVDQHLLNPAGGSEGVMQAMLTPEAIKAAAIVIAITPILCVYPFLQKHFVKGVLIGSVKG
;
A
#
# COMPACT_ATOMS: atom_id res chain seq x y z
N MET A 1 -7.40 39.39 48.10
CA MET A 1 -7.87 39.79 46.76
C MET A 1 -7.16 38.92 45.73
N ASN A 2 -7.68 37.72 45.41
CA ASN A 2 -7.27 36.87 44.28
C ASN A 2 -8.26 35.71 44.14
N ALA A 3 -9.37 35.96 43.44
CA ALA A 3 -10.44 34.98 43.18
C ALA A 3 -10.90 35.09 41.71
N ARG A 4 -9.96 35.11 40.76
CA ARG A 4 -10.28 35.24 39.31
C ARG A 4 -9.61 34.23 38.38
N THR A 5 -8.90 33.21 38.88
CA THR A 5 -8.15 32.27 38.04
C THR A 5 -8.78 30.89 37.82
N ASP A 6 -9.88 30.52 38.50
CA ASP A 6 -10.46 29.16 38.36
C ASP A 6 -11.62 29.02 37.35
N LYS A 7 -12.22 30.12 36.88
CA LYS A 7 -13.44 30.05 36.04
C LYS A 7 -13.20 29.75 34.54
N LYS A 8 -11.95 29.64 34.06
CA LYS A 8 -11.63 29.41 32.63
C LYS A 8 -11.02 28.03 32.31
N ARG A 9 -11.02 27.09 33.25
CA ARG A 9 -10.51 25.71 33.02
C ARG A 9 -11.48 24.82 32.22
N TRP A 10 -12.76 25.16 32.18
CA TRP A 10 -13.83 24.34 31.58
C TRP A 10 -13.96 24.51 30.06
N LEU A 11 -13.62 25.69 29.51
CA LEU A 11 -13.64 25.96 28.06
C LEU A 11 -12.68 25.07 27.25
N PRO A 12 -11.40 24.88 27.65
CA PRO A 12 -10.51 23.96 26.96
C PRO A 12 -10.90 22.48 27.17
N GLN A 13 -11.54 22.14 28.29
CA GLN A 13 -12.04 20.77 28.55
C GLN A 13 -13.28 20.46 27.69
N LEU A 14 -14.19 21.42 27.52
CA LEU A 14 -15.36 21.31 26.65
C LEU A 14 -14.93 21.21 25.17
N GLY A 15 -13.96 22.03 24.75
CA GLY A 15 -13.37 21.94 23.41
C GLY A 15 -12.70 20.58 23.15
N GLY A 16 -11.97 20.05 24.14
CA GLY A 16 -11.40 18.70 24.09
C GLY A 16 -12.47 17.61 23.97
N ALA A 17 -13.56 17.71 24.73
CA ALA A 17 -14.67 16.76 24.67
C ALA A 17 -15.40 16.79 23.32
N ILE A 18 -15.65 17.97 22.75
CA ILE A 18 -16.26 18.12 21.42
C ILE A 18 -15.35 17.55 20.35
N ASN A 19 -14.05 17.83 20.42
CA ASN A 19 -13.09 17.28 19.47
C ASN A 19 -13.00 15.74 19.58
N ALA A 20 -12.96 15.21 20.80
CA ALA A 20 -12.95 13.77 21.02
C ALA A 20 -14.24 13.10 20.51
N LEU A 21 -15.40 13.72 20.71
CA LEU A 21 -16.68 13.25 20.15
C LEU A 21 -16.64 13.23 18.62
N PHE A 22 -16.19 14.33 18.00
CA PHE A 22 -16.11 14.45 16.56
C PHE A 22 -15.14 13.41 15.95
N LEU A 23 -13.95 13.27 16.53
CA LEU A 23 -12.97 12.25 16.13
C LEU A 23 -13.50 10.83 16.35
N GLY A 24 -14.25 10.60 17.44
CA GLY A 24 -14.92 9.34 17.72
C GLY A 24 -15.94 8.98 16.65
N LEU A 25 -16.86 9.89 16.33
CA LEU A 25 -17.85 9.69 15.27
C LEU A 25 -17.20 9.47 13.90
N PHE A 26 -16.17 10.25 13.58
CA PHE A 26 -15.43 10.08 12.34
C PHE A 26 -14.73 8.72 12.26
N SER A 27 -14.14 8.26 13.36
CA SER A 27 -13.52 6.93 13.43
C SER A 27 -14.53 5.79 13.26
N LEU A 28 -15.74 5.93 13.80
CA LEU A 28 -16.81 4.95 13.61
C LEU A 28 -17.30 4.94 12.15
N ALA A 29 -17.44 6.12 11.54
CA ALA A 29 -17.85 6.25 10.15
C ALA A 29 -16.84 5.61 9.18
N THR A 30 -15.54 5.67 9.47
CA THR A 30 -14.51 5.02 8.64
C THR A 30 -14.39 3.53 8.88
N LEU A 31 -14.72 3.03 10.07
CA LEU A 31 -14.73 1.60 10.38
C LEU A 31 -15.99 0.89 9.86
N TYR A 32 -17.10 1.61 9.72
CA TYR A 32 -18.39 1.03 9.32
C TYR A 32 -18.33 0.25 8.00
N PRO A 33 -17.72 0.74 6.90
CA PRO A 33 -17.64 -0.03 5.65
C PRO A 33 -16.89 -1.36 5.81
N PHE A 34 -15.81 -1.40 6.59
CA PHE A 34 -15.07 -2.65 6.84
C PHE A 34 -15.90 -3.64 7.65
N TRP A 35 -16.64 -3.14 8.64
CA TRP A 35 -17.54 -3.95 9.43
C TRP A 35 -18.71 -4.49 8.60
N TYR A 36 -19.28 -3.65 7.74
CA TYR A 36 -20.35 -4.03 6.82
C TYR A 36 -19.89 -5.15 5.86
N GLU A 37 -18.71 -5.01 5.25
CA GLU A 37 -18.15 -6.05 4.37
C GLU A 37 -17.94 -7.38 5.10
N ALA A 38 -17.51 -7.33 6.37
CA ALA A 38 -17.40 -8.52 7.21
C ALA A 38 -18.77 -9.12 7.55
N ALA A 39 -19.80 -8.31 7.81
CA ALA A 39 -21.15 -8.82 8.05
C ALA A 39 -21.76 -9.42 6.78
N ALA A 40 -21.56 -8.77 5.63
CA ALA A 40 -22.01 -9.22 4.33
C ALA A 40 -21.33 -10.53 3.89
N SER A 41 -20.04 -10.70 4.18
CA SER A 41 -19.31 -11.92 3.79
C SER A 41 -19.81 -13.19 4.49
N PHE A 42 -20.43 -13.07 5.67
CA PHE A 42 -21.04 -14.17 6.40
C PHE A 42 -22.57 -14.23 6.24
N SER A 43 -23.18 -13.39 5.41
CA SER A 43 -24.63 -13.36 5.20
C SER A 43 -25.07 -14.18 3.99
N SER A 44 -26.34 -14.57 3.94
CA SER A 44 -26.89 -15.19 2.74
C SER A 44 -26.99 -14.19 1.59
N SER A 45 -26.83 -14.71 0.36
CA SER A 45 -27.06 -13.99 -0.89
C SER A 45 -28.38 -13.22 -0.92
N ARG A 46 -29.46 -13.84 -0.43
CA ARG A 46 -30.80 -13.26 -0.34
C ARG A 46 -30.78 -11.99 0.51
N ALA A 47 -30.26 -12.10 1.73
CA ALA A 47 -30.25 -11.02 2.71
C ALA A 47 -29.41 -9.81 2.26
N ILE A 48 -28.32 -10.05 1.52
CA ILE A 48 -27.49 -8.97 0.95
C ILE A 48 -28.28 -8.22 -0.14
N THR A 49 -28.91 -8.95 -1.06
CA THR A 49 -29.66 -8.33 -2.17
C THR A 49 -30.95 -7.64 -1.73
N SER A 50 -31.59 -8.11 -0.65
CA SER A 50 -32.78 -7.48 -0.09
C SER A 50 -32.47 -6.28 0.82
N GLY A 51 -31.19 -5.99 1.08
CA GLY A 51 -30.77 -4.90 1.97
C GLY A 51 -31.05 -5.17 3.45
N GLU A 52 -31.23 -6.43 3.84
CA GLU A 52 -31.46 -6.82 5.24
C GLU A 52 -30.18 -6.76 6.08
N VAL A 53 -29.01 -6.87 5.44
CA VAL A 53 -27.70 -6.79 6.12
C VAL A 53 -27.38 -5.32 6.45
N MET A 54 -27.32 -5.00 7.74
CA MET A 54 -26.96 -3.65 8.24
C MET A 54 -25.74 -3.71 9.15
N PHE A 55 -25.87 -4.32 10.33
CA PHE A 55 -24.80 -4.41 11.33
C PHE A 55 -24.31 -5.83 11.61
N TRP A 56 -25.17 -6.82 11.44
CA TRP A 56 -24.88 -8.21 11.79
C TRP A 56 -25.16 -9.13 10.60
N PRO A 57 -24.48 -10.28 10.51
CA PRO A 57 -24.78 -11.27 9.50
C PRO A 57 -26.24 -11.72 9.59
N VAL A 58 -26.93 -11.74 8.45
CA VAL A 58 -28.31 -12.23 8.34
C VAL A 58 -28.28 -13.56 7.59
N GLU A 59 -28.93 -14.58 8.13
CA GLU A 59 -28.88 -15.95 7.62
C GLU A 59 -27.44 -16.45 7.45
N PHE A 60 -26.74 -16.61 8.57
CA PHE A 60 -25.31 -16.92 8.62
C PHE A 60 -24.92 -18.06 7.67
N ASN A 61 -23.98 -17.78 6.76
CA ASN A 61 -23.55 -18.67 5.70
C ASN A 61 -22.03 -18.57 5.46
N ILE A 62 -21.37 -19.72 5.26
CA ILE A 62 -19.93 -19.85 4.99
C ILE A 62 -19.67 -20.35 3.55
N GLU A 63 -20.72 -20.60 2.77
CA GLU A 63 -20.62 -21.14 1.41
C GLU A 63 -19.75 -20.28 0.49
N ALA A 64 -19.82 -18.95 0.60
CA ALA A 64 -18.96 -18.04 -0.15
C ALA A 64 -17.47 -18.28 0.11
N TYR A 65 -17.09 -18.51 1.37
CA TYR A 65 -15.73 -18.85 1.73
C TYR A 65 -15.34 -20.22 1.18
N LYS A 66 -16.17 -21.26 1.39
CA LYS A 66 -15.89 -22.62 0.89
C LYS A 66 -15.57 -22.63 -0.60
N ARG A 67 -16.37 -21.92 -1.40
CA ARG A 67 -16.15 -21.79 -2.85
C ARG A 67 -14.84 -21.10 -3.21
N LEU A 68 -14.47 -20.04 -2.49
CA LEU A 68 -13.19 -19.37 -2.70
C LEU A 68 -12.00 -20.27 -2.32
N PHE A 69 -12.16 -21.10 -1.28
CA PHE A 69 -11.16 -22.10 -0.90
C PHE A 69 -11.06 -23.24 -1.93
N GLU A 70 -12.18 -23.70 -2.48
CA GLU A 70 -12.23 -24.76 -3.49
C GLU A 70 -11.68 -24.31 -4.86
N ASP A 71 -11.99 -23.09 -5.31
CA ASP A 71 -11.45 -22.55 -6.57
C ASP A 71 -9.93 -22.37 -6.50
N GLY A 72 -9.38 -22.05 -5.33
CA GLY A 72 -7.94 -21.98 -5.08
C GLY A 72 -7.21 -20.83 -5.82
N GLN A 73 -7.82 -20.20 -6.83
CA GLN A 73 -7.21 -19.14 -7.61
C GLN A 73 -6.91 -17.91 -6.75
N LEU A 74 -7.75 -17.62 -5.76
CA LEU A 74 -7.52 -16.52 -4.81
C LEU A 74 -6.24 -16.74 -4.00
N PHE A 75 -5.93 -17.98 -3.61
CA PHE A 75 -4.69 -18.33 -2.90
C PHE A 75 -3.46 -18.21 -3.78
N ILE A 76 -3.58 -18.62 -5.05
CA ILE A 76 -2.51 -18.43 -6.04
C ILE A 76 -2.24 -16.93 -6.23
N SER A 77 -3.29 -16.13 -6.39
CA SER A 77 -3.18 -14.67 -6.53
C SER A 77 -2.66 -14.00 -5.26
N MET A 78 -3.02 -14.48 -4.07
CA MET A 78 -2.46 -14.03 -2.78
C MET A 78 -0.96 -14.31 -2.71
N LYS A 79 -0.52 -15.53 -3.04
CA LYS A 79 0.90 -15.90 -3.10
C LYS A 79 1.67 -15.00 -4.07
N ASN A 80 1.10 -14.75 -5.24
CA ASN A 80 1.67 -13.85 -6.23
C ASN A 80 1.80 -12.42 -5.70
N THR A 81 0.77 -11.90 -5.01
CA THR A 81 0.84 -10.57 -4.38
C THR A 81 1.94 -10.50 -3.35
N ILE A 82 2.03 -11.48 -2.43
CA ILE A 82 3.09 -11.52 -1.42
C ILE A 82 4.47 -11.52 -2.08
N TRP A 83 4.64 -12.33 -3.13
CA TRP A 83 5.90 -12.41 -3.87
C TRP A 83 6.26 -11.09 -4.57
N VAL A 84 5.32 -10.52 -5.33
CA VAL A 84 5.51 -9.26 -6.06
C VAL A 84 5.80 -8.11 -5.10
N THR A 85 5.08 -8.04 -3.98
CA THR A 85 5.23 -7.01 -2.95
C THR A 85 6.54 -7.13 -2.20
N PHE A 86 6.94 -8.33 -1.79
CA PHE A 86 8.19 -8.54 -1.05
C PHE A 86 9.40 -8.21 -1.92
N VAL A 87 9.50 -8.83 -3.10
CA VAL A 87 10.64 -8.61 -4.01
C VAL A 87 10.66 -7.18 -4.52
N GLY A 88 9.50 -6.62 -4.91
CA GLY A 88 9.40 -5.24 -5.35
C GLY A 88 9.82 -4.24 -4.28
N THR A 89 9.38 -4.41 -3.03
CA THR A 89 9.78 -3.54 -1.92
C THR A 89 11.28 -3.63 -1.65
N LEU A 90 11.84 -4.84 -1.66
CA LEU A 90 13.27 -5.05 -1.44
C LEU A 90 14.12 -4.36 -2.51
N LEU A 91 13.78 -4.58 -3.79
CA LEU A 91 14.47 -3.92 -4.91
C LEU A 91 14.37 -2.41 -4.81
N ASN A 92 13.18 -1.89 -4.49
CA ASN A 92 12.95 -0.46 -4.40
C ASN A 92 13.77 0.18 -3.29
N ILE A 93 13.84 -0.43 -2.12
CA ILE A 93 14.63 0.09 -0.99
C ILE A 93 16.12 0.06 -1.29
N VAL A 94 16.63 -1.05 -1.83
CA VAL A 94 18.04 -1.18 -2.19
C VAL A 94 18.44 -0.11 -3.20
N LEU A 95 17.69 0.04 -4.29
CA LEU A 95 18.01 1.03 -5.31
C LEU A 95 17.81 2.46 -4.83
N THR A 96 16.82 2.70 -3.97
CA THR A 96 16.62 4.00 -3.35
C THR A 96 17.78 4.40 -2.45
N ILE A 97 18.30 3.48 -1.63
CA ILE A 97 19.49 3.73 -0.79
C ILE A 97 20.70 4.02 -1.67
N LEU A 98 20.95 3.18 -2.68
CA LEU A 98 22.10 3.32 -3.58
C LEU A 98 22.07 4.61 -4.39
N ALA A 99 20.89 5.11 -4.75
CA ALA A 99 20.74 6.41 -5.41
C ALA A 99 20.84 7.58 -4.42
N ALA A 100 20.13 7.51 -3.29
CA ALA A 100 20.02 8.60 -2.33
C ALA A 100 21.35 8.90 -1.62
N TYR A 101 22.13 7.87 -1.28
CA TYR A 101 23.37 8.05 -0.53
C TYR A 101 24.39 8.95 -1.23
N PRO A 102 24.88 8.65 -2.46
CA PRO A 102 25.84 9.53 -3.13
C PRO A 102 25.25 10.92 -3.41
N LEU A 103 23.95 10.99 -3.75
CA LEU A 103 23.26 12.26 -4.03
C LEU A 103 23.11 13.15 -2.78
N SER A 104 23.12 12.57 -1.58
CA SER A 104 23.12 13.34 -0.32
C SER A 104 24.46 14.05 -0.08
N LYS A 105 25.56 13.57 -0.68
CA LYS A 105 26.91 14.11 -0.45
C LYS A 105 27.17 15.34 -1.31
N LYS A 106 27.57 16.45 -0.68
CA LYS A 106 27.91 17.71 -1.40
C LYS A 106 29.15 17.56 -2.28
N ARG A 107 30.06 16.64 -1.93
CA ARG A 107 31.30 16.35 -2.68
C ARG A 107 31.11 15.64 -4.03
N LEU A 108 29.90 15.14 -4.32
CA LEU A 108 29.65 14.44 -5.59
C LEU A 108 29.68 15.42 -6.77
N LEU A 109 30.65 15.23 -7.66
CA LEU A 109 30.75 16.01 -8.90
C LEU A 109 29.49 15.82 -9.75
N GLY A 110 28.91 16.93 -10.24
CA GLY A 110 27.70 16.90 -11.06
C GLY A 110 26.39 16.64 -10.30
N ARG A 111 26.41 16.63 -8.96
CA ARG A 111 25.22 16.43 -8.12
C ARG A 111 24.01 17.26 -8.53
N SER A 112 24.18 18.58 -8.72
CA SER A 112 23.06 19.46 -9.05
C SER A 112 22.46 19.14 -10.42
N ALA A 113 23.27 18.77 -11.40
CA ALA A 113 22.80 18.35 -12.72
C ALA A 113 22.04 17.02 -12.66
N LEU A 114 22.54 16.04 -11.90
CA LEU A 114 21.85 14.76 -11.68
C LEU A 114 20.51 14.95 -10.96
N LEU A 115 20.47 15.77 -9.90
CA LEU A 115 19.23 16.08 -9.20
C LEU A 115 18.23 16.81 -10.09
N MET A 116 18.69 17.74 -10.92
CA MET A 116 17.83 18.42 -11.90
C MET A 116 17.27 17.44 -12.92
N PHE A 117 18.09 16.53 -13.45
CA PHE A 117 17.67 15.50 -14.39
C PHE A 117 16.62 14.55 -13.77
N ILE A 118 16.87 14.05 -12.57
CA ILE A 118 15.92 13.19 -11.86
C ILE A 118 14.61 13.93 -11.57
N THR A 119 14.68 15.19 -11.15
CA THR A 119 13.50 16.04 -10.92
C THR A 119 12.72 16.24 -12.22
N PHE A 120 13.41 16.46 -13.34
CA PHE A 120 12.79 16.57 -14.65
C PHE A 120 12.00 15.30 -15.00
N THR A 121 12.57 14.10 -14.81
CA THR A 121 11.85 12.84 -15.07
C THR A 121 10.64 12.62 -14.15
N MET A 122 10.61 13.22 -12.97
CA MET A 122 9.45 13.19 -12.07
C MET A 122 8.32 14.09 -12.58
N LEU A 123 8.65 15.23 -13.20
CA LEU A 123 7.68 16.18 -13.74
C LEU A 123 7.19 15.77 -15.13
N PHE A 124 8.07 15.20 -15.95
CA PHE A 124 7.80 14.80 -17.32
C PHE A 124 7.68 13.28 -17.41
N VAL A 125 6.43 12.79 -17.49
CA VAL A 125 6.13 11.36 -17.60
C VAL A 125 5.75 11.04 -19.05
N SER A 126 6.33 9.99 -19.62
CA SER A 126 6.09 9.56 -21.02
C SER A 126 4.66 9.08 -21.31
N GLY A 127 3.80 8.97 -20.29
CA GLY A 127 2.41 8.51 -20.42
C GLY A 127 2.28 6.99 -20.54
N LEU A 128 1.04 6.50 -20.49
CA LEU A 128 0.74 5.07 -20.44
C LEU A 128 1.17 4.34 -21.72
N ILE A 129 0.77 4.85 -22.89
CA ILE A 129 0.95 4.16 -24.18
C ILE A 129 2.44 3.94 -24.49
N PRO A 130 3.32 4.96 -24.39
CA PRO A 130 4.75 4.75 -24.65
C PRO A 130 5.40 3.77 -23.66
N ASN A 131 5.03 3.83 -22.38
CA ASN A 131 5.52 2.86 -21.39
C ASN A 131 5.09 1.42 -21.71
N PHE A 132 3.84 1.23 -22.13
CA PHE A 132 3.35 -0.08 -22.54
C PHE A 132 4.12 -0.61 -23.75
N ILE A 133 4.32 0.23 -24.77
CA ILE A 133 5.07 -0.12 -25.97
C ILE A 133 6.52 -0.47 -25.61
N LEU A 134 7.16 0.28 -24.71
CA LEU A 134 8.51 0.01 -24.24
C LEU A 134 8.62 -1.36 -23.56
N VAL A 135 7.74 -1.66 -22.60
CA VAL A 135 7.72 -2.96 -21.90
C VAL A 135 7.50 -4.12 -22.89
N LYS A 136 6.66 -3.90 -23.91
CA LYS A 136 6.43 -4.87 -24.99
C LYS A 136 7.68 -5.08 -25.84
N TYR A 137 8.37 -4.01 -26.27
CA TYR A 137 9.62 -4.10 -27.04
C TYR A 137 10.76 -4.76 -26.25
N LEU A 138 10.83 -4.54 -24.93
CA LEU A 138 11.79 -5.21 -24.06
C LEU A 138 11.49 -6.72 -23.85
N GLY A 139 10.37 -7.22 -24.39
CA GLY A 139 9.99 -8.63 -24.26
C GLY A 139 9.58 -9.04 -22.84
N LEU A 140 9.24 -8.09 -21.98
CA LEU A 140 8.98 -8.34 -20.55
C LEU A 140 7.53 -8.73 -20.26
N MET A 141 6.64 -8.70 -21.25
CA MET A 141 5.23 -9.02 -21.10
C MET A 141 5.03 -10.41 -20.46
N ASN A 142 4.05 -10.55 -19.58
CA ASN A 142 3.76 -11.77 -18.80
C ASN A 142 4.89 -12.22 -17.84
N SER A 143 5.80 -11.31 -17.46
CA SER A 143 6.85 -11.52 -16.45
C SER A 143 6.70 -10.51 -15.30
N TYR A 144 7.06 -10.87 -14.05
CA TYR A 144 7.03 -9.89 -12.96
C TYR A 144 8.01 -8.74 -13.15
N TRP A 145 9.04 -8.93 -13.99
CA TRP A 145 9.95 -7.86 -14.38
C TRP A 145 9.27 -6.73 -15.14
N SER A 146 8.14 -6.96 -15.83
CA SER A 146 7.35 -5.87 -16.42
C SER A 146 6.75 -4.95 -15.36
N LEU A 147 6.60 -5.44 -14.13
CA LEU A 147 6.11 -4.66 -12.99
C LEU A 147 7.26 -3.95 -12.29
N TRP A 148 8.31 -4.70 -11.91
CA TRP A 148 9.41 -4.18 -11.11
C TRP A 148 10.26 -3.17 -11.87
N LEU A 149 10.70 -3.50 -13.10
CA LEU A 149 11.67 -2.69 -13.84
C LEU A 149 11.23 -1.23 -14.02
N PRO A 150 9.98 -0.93 -14.44
CA PRO A 150 9.54 0.45 -14.62
C PRO A 150 9.35 1.22 -13.31
N ALA A 151 9.19 0.53 -12.17
CA ALA A 151 8.85 1.13 -10.88
C ALA A 151 9.91 0.88 -9.79
N LEU A 152 11.15 0.59 -10.20
CA LEU A 152 12.29 0.31 -9.32
C LEU A 152 12.61 1.46 -8.38
N ILE A 153 12.48 2.70 -8.84
CA ILE A 153 12.78 3.89 -8.04
C ILE A 153 11.56 4.80 -8.09
N SER A 154 10.95 5.02 -6.93
CA SER A 154 10.06 6.17 -6.74
C SER A 154 10.92 7.39 -6.46
N THR A 155 10.94 8.34 -7.40
CA THR A 155 11.72 9.57 -7.28
C THR A 155 11.40 10.32 -5.99
N TYR A 156 10.12 10.39 -5.61
CA TYR A 156 9.68 11.00 -4.36
C TYR A 156 10.32 10.34 -3.14
N ASN A 157 10.22 9.01 -3.01
CA ASN A 157 10.80 8.27 -1.88
C ASN A 157 12.33 8.39 -1.85
N MET A 158 12.97 8.48 -3.01
CA MET A 158 14.41 8.73 -3.12
C MET A 158 14.79 10.10 -2.59
N PHE A 159 14.04 11.16 -2.93
CA PHE A 159 14.25 12.48 -2.35
C PHE A 159 14.06 12.49 -0.83
N VAL A 160 13.02 11.83 -0.32
CA VAL A 160 12.79 11.71 1.12
C VAL A 160 13.98 11.04 1.81
N MET A 161 14.47 9.92 1.26
CA MET A 161 15.65 9.21 1.79
C MET A 161 16.91 10.08 1.74
N LYS A 162 17.14 10.76 0.62
CA LYS A 162 18.26 11.68 0.42
C LYS A 162 18.23 12.80 1.47
N THR A 163 17.10 13.47 1.64
CA THR A 163 16.95 14.57 2.62
C THR A 163 17.15 14.08 4.05
N PHE A 164 16.70 12.85 4.38
CA PHE A 164 16.99 12.25 5.67
C PHE A 164 18.50 12.04 5.88
N MET A 165 19.20 11.49 4.88
CA MET A 165 20.65 11.29 4.93
C MET A 165 21.45 12.60 5.01
N GLU A 166 20.97 13.67 4.34
CA GLU A 166 21.57 15.01 4.45
C GLU A 166 21.40 15.64 5.83
N GLY A 167 20.38 15.23 6.58
CA GLY A 167 20.14 15.70 7.95
C GLY A 167 21.02 15.04 9.00
N LEU A 168 21.80 14.01 8.63
CA LEU A 168 22.75 13.36 9.54
C LEU A 168 24.01 14.23 9.73
N PRO A 169 24.61 14.28 10.93
CA PRO A 169 25.85 15.02 11.14
C PRO A 169 26.98 14.49 10.25
N GLU A 170 27.61 15.38 9.47
CA GLU A 170 28.71 15.04 8.56
C GLU A 170 29.94 14.50 9.33
N GLU A 171 30.14 14.95 10.57
CA GLU A 171 31.22 14.55 11.49
C GLU A 171 31.33 13.03 11.71
N ILE A 172 30.20 12.31 11.68
CA ILE A 172 30.17 10.86 11.89
C ILE A 172 30.88 10.14 10.73
N GLU A 173 30.70 10.64 9.50
CA GLU A 173 31.33 10.05 8.31
C GLU A 173 32.78 10.48 8.19
N GLU A 174 33.10 11.73 8.54
CA GLU A 174 34.49 12.22 8.55
C GLU A 174 35.34 11.44 9.55
N SER A 175 34.82 11.19 10.76
CA SER A 175 35.50 10.39 11.78
C SER A 175 35.80 8.97 11.27
N ALA A 176 34.80 8.32 10.65
CA ALA A 176 34.98 6.99 10.08
C ALA A 176 35.96 6.97 8.89
N ALA A 177 35.97 8.03 8.07
CA ALA A 177 36.91 8.17 6.96
C ALA A 177 38.36 8.37 7.45
N ILE A 178 38.56 9.11 8.56
CA ILE A 178 39.86 9.25 9.23
C ILE A 178 40.34 7.88 9.74
N ASP A 179 39.44 7.04 10.25
CA ASP A 179 39.72 5.65 10.64
C ASP A 179 39.94 4.69 9.44
N GLY A 180 39.97 5.22 8.21
CA GLY A 180 40.23 4.46 6.98
C GLY A 180 39.02 3.68 6.45
N ALA A 181 37.80 3.96 6.91
CA ALA A 181 36.61 3.32 6.37
C ALA A 181 36.27 3.86 4.97
N GLY A 182 36.12 2.97 3.99
CA GLY A 182 35.63 3.34 2.65
C GLY A 182 34.12 3.58 2.63
N ASP A 183 33.63 4.24 1.57
CA ASP A 183 32.23 4.68 1.42
C ASP A 183 31.20 3.56 1.60
N TRP A 184 31.49 2.36 1.09
CA TRP A 184 30.61 1.19 1.25
C TRP A 184 30.49 0.75 2.71
N ARG A 185 31.60 0.81 3.45
CA ARG A 185 31.63 0.46 4.87
C ARG A 185 30.88 1.50 5.69
N ILE A 186 31.09 2.78 5.41
CA ILE A 186 30.37 3.90 6.03
C ILE A 186 28.86 3.75 5.78
N LEU A 187 28.45 3.52 4.54
CA LEU A 187 27.04 3.34 4.19
C LEU A 187 26.40 2.19 4.99
N VAL A 188 26.98 0.99 4.94
CA VAL A 188 26.35 -0.22 5.50
C VAL A 188 26.44 -0.28 7.02
N GLN A 189 27.59 0.08 7.60
CA GLN A 189 27.85 -0.11 9.04
C GLN A 189 27.45 1.09 9.89
N ILE A 190 27.39 2.30 9.31
CA ILE A 190 27.17 3.54 10.07
C ILE A 190 25.85 4.19 9.67
N ILE A 191 25.67 4.52 8.38
CA ILE A 191 24.52 5.29 7.91
C ILE A 191 23.24 4.46 7.90
N MET A 192 23.29 3.22 7.41
CA MET A 192 22.12 2.35 7.34
C MET A 192 21.46 2.09 8.71
N PRO A 193 22.21 1.82 9.80
CA PRO A 193 21.64 1.74 11.15
C PRO A 193 20.93 3.02 11.61
N LEU A 194 21.47 4.19 11.28
CA LEU A 194 20.86 5.48 11.61
C LEU A 194 19.59 5.75 10.77
N CYS A 195 19.57 5.26 9.53
CA CYS A 195 18.42 5.36 8.62
C CYS A 195 17.33 4.30 8.84
N LYS A 196 17.46 3.39 9.82
CA LYS A 196 16.44 2.36 10.10
C LYS A 196 15.00 2.91 10.18
N PRO A 197 14.71 4.03 10.87
CA PRO A 197 13.34 4.55 10.95
C PRO A 197 12.77 4.94 9.58
N ILE A 198 13.55 5.62 8.75
CA ILE A 198 13.09 6.05 7.42
C ILE A 198 12.99 4.88 6.45
N VAL A 199 13.92 3.91 6.53
CA VAL A 199 13.87 2.69 5.71
C VAL A 199 12.58 1.91 5.98
N VAL A 200 12.17 1.76 7.25
CA VAL A 200 10.91 1.09 7.61
C VAL A 200 9.70 1.85 7.05
N ALA A 201 9.69 3.18 7.18
CA ALA A 201 8.60 4.00 6.68
C ALA A 201 8.47 3.92 5.13
N LEU A 202 9.59 4.04 4.41
CA LEU A 202 9.59 3.92 2.95
C LEU A 202 9.26 2.50 2.49
N SER A 203 9.72 1.47 3.21
CA SER A 203 9.39 0.07 2.91
C SER A 203 7.89 -0.15 2.96
N LEU A 204 7.21 0.46 3.94
CA LEU A 204 5.75 0.40 4.00
C LEU A 204 5.10 1.06 2.78
N PHE A 205 5.51 2.28 2.43
CA PHE A 205 4.92 2.98 1.29
C PHE A 205 5.09 2.19 -0.02
N TYR A 206 6.26 1.58 -0.24
CA TYR A 206 6.46 0.68 -1.37
C TYR A 206 5.59 -0.58 -1.28
N ALA A 207 5.53 -1.22 -0.11
CA ALA A 207 4.75 -2.44 0.07
C ALA A 207 3.25 -2.23 -0.19
N VAL A 208 2.68 -1.12 0.31
CA VAL A 208 1.30 -0.72 0.05
C VAL A 208 1.08 -0.46 -1.44
N GLY A 209 2.03 0.21 -2.10
CA GLY A 209 1.99 0.45 -3.54
C GLY A 209 1.95 -0.85 -4.35
N TRP A 210 2.82 -1.81 -4.04
CA TRP A 210 2.84 -3.11 -4.71
C TRP A 210 1.59 -3.95 -4.41
N TRP A 211 1.12 -3.95 -3.17
CA TRP A 211 -0.06 -4.71 -2.76
C TRP A 211 -1.32 -4.27 -3.53
N ASN A 212 -1.47 -2.96 -3.75
CA ASN A 212 -2.61 -2.37 -4.44
C ASN A 212 -2.43 -2.27 -5.96
N ASN A 213 -1.33 -2.79 -6.51
CA ASN A 213 -1.05 -2.67 -7.94
C ASN A 213 -1.93 -3.62 -8.77
N TYR A 214 -3.12 -3.16 -9.15
CA TYR A 214 -4.00 -3.87 -10.08
C TYR A 214 -3.76 -3.46 -11.53
N PHE A 215 -3.53 -2.18 -11.78
CA PHE A 215 -3.57 -1.61 -13.13
C PHE A 215 -2.38 -2.06 -13.99
N GLN A 216 -1.15 -2.01 -13.46
CA GLN A 216 0.03 -2.46 -14.22
C GLN A 216 0.01 -3.98 -14.42
N VAL A 217 -0.54 -4.73 -13.46
CA VAL A 217 -0.74 -6.19 -13.58
C VAL A 217 -1.74 -6.48 -14.69
N MET A 218 -2.85 -5.73 -14.76
CA MET A 218 -3.84 -5.86 -15.83
C MET A 218 -3.23 -5.60 -17.21
N LEU A 219 -2.37 -4.58 -17.31
CA LEU A 219 -1.74 -4.19 -18.57
C LEU A 219 -0.68 -5.20 -19.03
N TYR A 220 0.18 -5.68 -18.13
CA TYR A 220 1.37 -6.44 -18.52
C TYR A 220 1.25 -7.95 -18.32
N ILE A 221 0.33 -8.42 -17.47
CA ILE A 221 0.18 -9.84 -17.11
C ILE A 221 -1.18 -10.37 -17.58
N GLY A 222 -1.17 -11.04 -18.73
CA GLY A 222 -2.34 -11.76 -19.26
C GLY A 222 -2.50 -13.18 -18.72
N LYS A 223 -1.42 -13.85 -18.28
CA LYS A 223 -1.49 -15.21 -17.74
C LYS A 223 -2.21 -15.24 -16.38
N SER A 224 -3.32 -15.95 -16.29
CA SER A 224 -4.17 -16.00 -15.08
C SER A 224 -3.41 -16.45 -13.83
N ASN A 225 -2.53 -17.44 -13.94
CA ASN A 225 -1.74 -17.96 -12.81
C ASN A 225 -0.69 -16.99 -12.25
N LYS A 226 -0.42 -15.86 -12.90
CA LYS A 226 0.51 -14.82 -12.44
C LYS A 226 -0.21 -13.55 -11.95
N GLN A 227 -1.53 -13.50 -12.02
CA GLN A 227 -2.31 -12.35 -11.61
C GLN A 227 -2.23 -12.17 -10.08
N THR A 228 -2.15 -10.91 -9.64
CA THR A 228 -2.17 -10.52 -8.23
C THR A 228 -3.60 -10.50 -7.71
N LEU A 229 -3.72 -10.59 -6.38
CA LEU A 229 -4.98 -10.54 -5.66
C LEU A 229 -5.83 -9.34 -6.04
N MET A 230 -5.25 -8.13 -6.06
CA MET A 230 -6.00 -6.92 -6.34
C MET A 230 -6.59 -6.90 -7.76
N LEU A 231 -5.88 -7.46 -8.75
CA LEU A 231 -6.43 -7.63 -10.10
C LEU A 231 -7.56 -8.65 -10.12
N LYS A 232 -7.41 -9.77 -9.39
CA LYS A 232 -8.43 -10.81 -9.33
C LYS A 232 -9.72 -10.29 -8.69
N LEU A 233 -9.61 -9.53 -7.59
CA LEU A 233 -10.74 -8.83 -6.97
C LEU A 233 -11.39 -7.84 -7.94
N TYR A 234 -10.59 -7.02 -8.63
CA TYR A 234 -11.10 -6.08 -9.62
C TYR A 234 -11.92 -6.77 -10.72
N GLN A 235 -11.44 -7.92 -11.21
CA GLN A 235 -12.16 -8.73 -12.19
C GLN A 235 -13.47 -9.31 -11.61
N MET A 236 -13.44 -9.82 -10.38
CA MET A 236 -14.64 -10.34 -9.69
C MET A 236 -15.71 -9.25 -9.47
N ILE A 237 -15.29 -8.03 -9.14
CA ILE A 237 -16.20 -6.90 -8.97
C ILE A 237 -16.83 -6.51 -10.32
N ARG A 238 -16.02 -6.38 -11.39
CA ARG A 238 -16.49 -5.90 -12.71
C ARG A 238 -17.25 -6.92 -13.55
N GLN A 239 -16.96 -8.22 -13.43
CA GLN A 239 -17.65 -9.25 -14.22
C GLN A 239 -19.16 -9.32 -13.93
N VAL A 240 -19.58 -8.83 -12.77
CA VAL A 240 -20.99 -8.88 -12.35
C VAL A 240 -21.79 -7.73 -12.95
N ASP A 241 -21.17 -6.56 -13.11
CA ASP A 241 -21.79 -5.46 -13.86
C ASP A 241 -22.14 -5.92 -15.29
N GLN A 242 -21.29 -6.72 -15.92
CA GLN A 242 -21.52 -7.22 -17.27
C GLN A 242 -22.66 -8.24 -17.37
N HIS A 243 -22.89 -9.03 -16.31
CA HIS A 243 -24.01 -9.97 -16.25
C HIS A 243 -25.35 -9.28 -15.99
N LEU A 244 -25.32 -8.16 -15.24
CA LEU A 244 -26.49 -7.29 -15.02
C LEU A 244 -26.86 -6.47 -16.27
N LEU A 245 -25.88 -6.17 -17.13
CA LEU A 245 -26.07 -5.37 -18.36
C LEU A 245 -26.50 -6.19 -19.58
N ASN A 246 -26.46 -7.53 -19.54
CA ASN A 246 -26.80 -8.37 -20.69
C ASN A 246 -27.65 -9.61 -20.31
N PRO A 247 -28.96 -9.44 -20.01
CA PRO A 247 -29.85 -10.56 -19.67
C PRO A 247 -30.18 -11.51 -20.83
N ALA A 248 -29.77 -11.20 -22.06
CA ALA A 248 -30.24 -11.83 -23.31
C ALA A 248 -29.38 -13.00 -23.83
N GLY A 249 -28.65 -13.70 -22.96
CA GLY A 249 -27.78 -14.83 -23.33
C GLY A 249 -28.29 -16.19 -22.82
N GLY A 250 -29.26 -16.79 -23.51
CA GLY A 250 -29.47 -18.25 -23.63
C GLY A 250 -29.42 -19.13 -22.36
N SER A 251 -30.60 -19.31 -21.76
CA SER A 251 -31.23 -20.52 -21.18
C SER A 251 -30.51 -21.88 -20.95
N GLU A 252 -29.20 -22.00 -20.70
CA GLU A 252 -28.60 -23.30 -20.27
C GLU A 252 -27.54 -23.22 -19.14
N GLY A 253 -27.25 -22.04 -18.59
CA GLY A 253 -26.33 -21.87 -17.43
C GLY A 253 -27.01 -21.44 -16.12
N VAL A 254 -28.33 -21.28 -16.13
CA VAL A 254 -29.08 -20.53 -15.11
C VAL A 254 -29.06 -21.21 -13.73
N MET A 255 -28.82 -22.51 -13.62
CA MET A 255 -28.87 -23.19 -12.31
C MET A 255 -27.58 -23.16 -11.48
N GLN A 256 -26.40 -22.91 -12.08
CA GLN A 256 -25.15 -22.78 -11.31
C GLN A 256 -24.73 -21.32 -11.04
N ALA A 257 -25.35 -20.36 -11.72
CA ALA A 257 -25.14 -18.93 -11.51
C ALA A 257 -26.10 -18.28 -10.47
N MET A 258 -26.97 -19.08 -9.83
CA MET A 258 -28.01 -18.64 -8.88
C MET A 258 -27.53 -18.48 -7.42
N LEU A 259 -26.22 -18.39 -7.18
CA LEU A 259 -25.70 -17.91 -5.90
C LEU A 259 -25.01 -16.59 -6.15
N THR A 260 -25.63 -15.56 -5.61
CA THR A 260 -25.40 -14.18 -6.00
C THR A 260 -23.92 -13.81 -5.84
N PRO A 261 -23.34 -13.12 -6.83
CA PRO A 261 -21.92 -12.75 -6.79
C PRO A 261 -21.51 -11.89 -5.59
N GLU A 262 -22.46 -11.25 -4.91
CA GLU A 262 -22.21 -10.26 -3.85
C GLU A 262 -21.57 -10.86 -2.61
N ALA A 263 -22.05 -12.03 -2.13
CA ALA A 263 -21.48 -12.70 -0.97
C ALA A 263 -20.03 -13.16 -1.23
N ILE A 264 -19.76 -13.65 -2.45
CA ILE A 264 -18.43 -14.07 -2.88
C ILE A 264 -17.48 -12.86 -2.98
N LYS A 265 -17.96 -11.72 -3.50
CA LYS A 265 -17.18 -10.47 -3.53
C LYS A 265 -16.83 -10.01 -2.11
N ALA A 266 -17.81 -9.93 -1.22
CA ALA A 266 -17.59 -9.50 0.16
C ALA A 266 -16.59 -10.42 0.87
N ALA A 267 -16.73 -11.74 0.73
CA ALA A 267 -15.77 -12.70 1.26
C ALA A 267 -14.36 -12.51 0.67
N ALA A 268 -14.24 -12.27 -0.65
CA ALA A 268 -12.96 -12.05 -1.29
C ALA A 268 -12.29 -10.73 -0.83
N ILE A 269 -13.07 -9.65 -0.63
CA ILE A 269 -12.62 -8.38 -0.07
C ILE A 269 -12.09 -8.58 1.35
N VAL A 270 -12.83 -9.28 2.21
CA VAL A 270 -12.41 -9.59 3.58
C VAL A 270 -11.10 -10.38 3.60
N ILE A 271 -10.97 -11.41 2.75
CA ILE A 271 -9.72 -12.19 2.62
C ILE A 271 -8.56 -11.30 2.19
N ALA A 272 -8.79 -10.34 1.31
CA ALA A 272 -7.75 -9.46 0.80
C ALA A 272 -7.28 -8.38 1.78
N ILE A 273 -8.18 -7.88 2.63
CA ILE A 273 -7.88 -6.86 3.63
C ILE A 273 -7.20 -7.48 4.87
N THR A 274 -7.55 -8.72 5.22
CA THR A 274 -7.07 -9.41 6.43
C THR A 274 -5.54 -9.37 6.60
N PRO A 275 -4.70 -9.70 5.59
CA PRO A 275 -3.25 -9.64 5.75
C PRO A 275 -2.73 -8.24 6.08
N ILE A 276 -3.31 -7.19 5.48
CA ILE A 276 -2.91 -5.81 5.76
C ILE A 276 -3.26 -5.44 7.22
N LEU A 277 -4.45 -5.82 7.68
CA LEU A 277 -4.88 -5.56 9.06
C LEU A 277 -3.96 -6.27 10.08
N CYS A 278 -3.49 -7.48 9.80
CA CYS A 278 -2.54 -8.18 10.67
C CYS A 278 -1.18 -7.48 10.75
N VAL A 279 -0.71 -6.88 9.66
CA VAL A 279 0.61 -6.21 9.61
C VAL A 279 0.53 -4.78 10.16
N TYR A 280 -0.64 -4.13 10.09
CA TYR A 280 -0.83 -2.73 10.49
C TYR A 280 -0.35 -2.39 11.92
N PRO A 281 -0.67 -3.14 12.99
CA PRO A 281 -0.20 -2.83 14.35
C PRO A 281 1.33 -2.84 14.47
N PHE A 282 2.00 -3.74 13.75
CA PHE A 282 3.46 -3.81 13.73
C PHE A 282 4.05 -2.57 13.08
N LEU A 283 3.46 -2.10 11.99
CA LEU A 283 3.88 -0.89 11.28
C LEU A 283 3.64 0.37 12.11
N GLN A 284 2.47 0.49 12.74
CA GLN A 284 2.10 1.63 13.58
C GLN A 284 3.11 1.86 14.71
N LYS A 285 3.57 0.79 15.39
CA LYS A 285 4.57 0.86 16.46
C LYS A 285 5.89 1.51 16.01
N HIS A 286 6.28 1.33 14.74
CA HIS A 286 7.51 1.90 14.18
C HIS A 286 7.30 3.35 13.70
N PHE A 287 6.13 3.66 13.13
CA PHE A 287 5.77 5.02 12.69
C PHE A 287 5.66 6.01 13.85
N VAL A 288 5.01 5.63 14.95
CA VAL A 288 4.84 6.51 16.12
C VAL A 288 6.19 6.94 16.70
N LYS A 289 7.20 6.08 16.66
CA LYS A 289 8.57 6.43 17.09
C LYS A 289 9.28 7.38 16.13
N GLY A 290 9.05 7.26 14.82
CA GLY A 290 9.68 8.10 13.80
C GLY A 290 9.12 9.52 13.72
N VAL A 291 7.80 9.68 13.84
CA VAL A 291 7.12 11.00 13.80
C VAL A 291 7.42 11.83 15.05
N LEU A 292 7.53 11.19 16.21
CA LEU A 292 7.87 11.89 17.46
C LEU A 292 9.27 12.52 17.42
N ILE A 293 10.23 11.97 16.67
CA ILE A 293 11.58 12.57 16.53
C ILE A 293 11.54 13.83 15.66
N GLY A 294 10.64 13.90 14.66
CA GLY A 294 10.46 15.09 13.81
C GLY A 294 9.69 16.23 14.49
N SER A 295 8.85 15.92 15.49
CA SER A 295 8.01 16.90 16.19
C SER A 295 8.70 17.63 17.35
N VAL A 296 9.89 17.19 17.78
CA VAL A 296 10.64 17.78 18.91
C VAL A 296 11.59 18.90 18.43
N LYS A 297 11.51 19.31 17.16
CA LYS A 297 12.18 20.50 16.63
C LYS A 297 11.32 21.78 16.71
N GLY A 298 10.32 21.81 17.58
CA GLY A 298 9.49 22.99 17.88
C GLY A 298 9.57 23.35 19.35
#